data_AF-A0A9D5SMF8-F1
#
_entry.id   AF-A0A9D5SMF8-F1
#
_cell.length_a   1.000
_cell.length_b   1.000
_cell.length_c   1.000
_cell.angle_alpha   90.00
_cell.angle_beta   90.00
_cell.angle_gamma   90.00
#
_symmetry.space_group_name_H-M   'P 1'
#
loop_
_entity.id
_entity.type
_entity.pdbx_description
1 polymer ?
#
loop_
_entity_poly.entity_id
_entity_poly.type
_entity_poly.pdbx_seq_one_letter_code
_entity_poly.pdbx_strand_id
1 'polypeptide(L)' 'MTGTVFDIKEFSVHDGPGVRTTVFMKGCPLSCRWCHNPEGLSPHP' A
#
# COMPACT_ATOMS: atom_id res chain seq x y z
N MET A 1 17.87 -7.58 2.08
CA MET A 1 16.42 -7.80 2.27
C MET A 1 15.70 -7.06 1.16
N THR A 2 14.67 -7.64 0.55
CA THR A 2 13.91 -7.07 -0.58
C THR A 2 12.41 -7.15 -0.30
N GLY A 3 11.61 -6.27 -0.92
CA GLY A 3 10.15 -6.26 -0.84
C GLY A 3 9.52 -5.71 -2.12
N THR A 4 8.29 -6.13 -2.43
CA THR A 4 7.58 -5.74 -3.66
C THR A 4 6.62 -4.59 -3.37
N VAL A 5 6.77 -3.48 -4.09
CA VAL A 5 5.98 -2.25 -3.92
C VAL A 5 5.07 -2.09 -5.14
N PHE A 6 3.81 -1.68 -4.92
CA PHE A 6 2.87 -1.39 -6.01
C PHE A 6 2.60 0.10 -6.19
N ASP A 7 2.84 0.91 -5.17
CA ASP A 7 2.70 2.36 -5.24
C ASP A 7 3.58 3.07 -4.21
N ILE A 8 4.01 4.28 -4.54
CA ILE A 8 4.72 5.19 -3.63
C ILE A 8 4.04 6.55 -3.76
N LYS A 9 3.42 7.01 -2.68
CA LYS A 9 2.77 8.32 -2.62
C LYS A 9 3.61 9.30 -1.83
N GLU A 10 4.06 10.35 -2.49
CA GLU A 10 4.72 11.48 -1.86
C GLU A 10 3.67 12.46 -1.32
N PHE A 11 4.04 13.24 -0.31
CA PHE A 11 3.20 14.27 0.30
C PHE A 11 1.83 13.79 0.86
N SER A 12 1.76 12.54 1.32
CA SER A 12 0.60 12.02 2.03
C SER A 12 0.40 12.74 3.37
N VAL A 13 -0.69 13.49 3.50
CA VAL A 13 -1.10 14.20 4.73
C VAL A 13 -2.20 13.50 5.51
N HIS A 14 -2.81 12.47 4.92
CA HIS A 14 -3.93 11.72 5.51
C HIS A 14 -3.51 10.36 6.10
N ASP A 15 -2.31 9.87 5.78
CA ASP A 15 -1.80 8.57 6.22
C ASP A 15 -1.04 8.64 7.57
N GLY A 16 -1.27 9.71 8.33
CA GLY A 16 -0.67 9.95 9.64
C GLY A 16 -0.34 11.42 9.88
N PRO A 17 0.19 11.77 11.07
CA PRO A 17 0.54 13.17 11.37
C PRO A 17 1.70 13.67 10.51
N GLY A 18 1.55 14.89 9.99
CA GLY A 18 2.54 15.59 9.16
C GLY A 18 2.49 15.18 7.67
N VAL A 19 3.50 15.61 6.92
CA VAL A 19 3.69 15.23 5.51
C VAL A 19 4.51 13.95 5.47
N ARG A 20 4.03 12.93 4.75
CA ARG A 20 4.68 11.61 4.67
C ARG A 20 4.88 11.15 3.23
N THR A 21 5.86 10.28 3.06
CA THR A 21 5.94 9.38 1.91
C THR A 21 5.37 8.04 2.34
N THR A 22 4.26 7.64 1.74
CA THR A 22 3.60 6.36 2.01
C THR A 22 4.04 5.34 0.95
N VAL A 23 4.58 4.20 1.40
CA VAL A 23 4.98 3.09 0.53
C VAL A 23 3.95 1.98 0.65
N PHE A 24 3.29 1.65 -0.46
CA PHE A 24 2.28 0.59 -0.50
C PHE A 24 2.90 -0.71 -1.02
N MET A 25 2.92 -1.73 -0.16
CA MET A 25 3.52 -3.04 -0.45
C MET A 25 2.49 -4.01 -1.04
N LYS A 26 2.95 -4.90 -1.93
CA LYS A 26 2.17 -6.04 -2.42
C LYS A 26 2.00 -7.11 -1.33
N GLY A 27 0.88 -7.82 -1.38
CA GLY A 27 0.52 -8.91 -0.48
C GLY A 27 -0.36 -8.44 0.69
N CYS A 28 -1.63 -8.85 0.68
CA CYS A 28 -2.55 -8.69 1.81
C CYS A 28 -3.34 -9.99 1.99
N PRO A 29 -3.31 -10.61 3.18
CA PRO A 29 -4.00 -11.90 3.41
C PRO A 29 -5.52 -11.75 3.56
N LEU A 30 -6.05 -10.53 3.55
CA LEU A 30 -7.47 -10.25 3.73
C LEU A 30 -8.18 -10.09 2.38
N SER A 31 -9.48 -10.42 2.35
CA SER A 31 -10.35 -10.30 1.17
C SER A 31 -11.56 -9.40 1.46
N CYS A 32 -11.29 -8.21 1.99
CA CYS A 32 -12.33 -7.23 2.34
C CYS A 32 -13.22 -6.90 1.13
N ARG A 33 -14.55 -6.91 1.32
CA ARG A 33 -15.53 -6.58 0.27
C ARG A 33 -15.36 -5.17 -0.30
N TRP A 34 -14.77 -4.27 0.47
CA TRP A 34 -14.56 -2.85 0.13
C TRP A 34 -13.07 -2.51 0.28
N CYS A 35 -12.19 -3.37 -0.25
CA CYS A 35 -10.77 -3.07 -0.29
C CYS A 35 -10.53 -1.81 -1.16
N HIS A 36 -9.91 -0.79 -0.58
CA HIS A 36 -9.57 0.43 -1.32
C HIS A 36 -8.30 0.28 -2.19
N ASN A 37 -7.52 -0.78 -1.97
CA ASN A 37 -6.28 -1.05 -2.69
C ASN A 37 -6.23 -2.53 -3.16
N PRO A 38 -7.14 -2.95 -4.05
CA PRO A 38 -7.18 -4.33 -4.54
C PRO A 38 -5.89 -4.77 -5.25
N GLU A 39 -5.10 -3.83 -5.78
CA GLU A 39 -3.81 -4.05 -6.43
C GLU A 39 -2.76 -4.64 -5.47
N GLY A 40 -2.95 -4.43 -4.15
CA GLY A 40 -2.10 -4.96 -3.09
C GLY A 40 -2.44 -6.39 -2.66
N LEU A 41 -3.53 -7.01 -3.17
CA LEU A 41 -3.94 -8.35 -2.75
C LEU A 41 -2.96 -9.43 -3.21
N SER A 42 -2.59 -9.42 -4.49
CA SER A 42 -1.63 -10.37 -5.04
C SER A 42 -0.24 -10.11 -4.49
N PRO A 43 0.49 -11.13 -3.99
CA PRO A 43 1.89 -10.99 -3.61
C PRO A 43 2.83 -11.00 -4.83
N HIS A 44 2.32 -11.36 -6.02
CA HIS A 44 3.12 -11.44 -7.24
C HIS A 44 3.19 -10.08 -7.98
N PRO A 45 4.30 -9.79 -8.68
CA PRO A 45 4.45 -8.60 -9.53
C PRO A 45 3.38 -8.50 -10.61
#